data_AF-A0A2V1DQE9-F1
#
_entry.id   AF-A0A2V1DQE9-F1
#
_cell.length_a   1.000
_cell.length_b   1.000
_cell.length_c   1.000
_cell.angle_alpha   90.00
_cell.angle_beta   90.00
_cell.angle_gamma   90.00
#
_symmetry.space_group_name_H-M   'P 1'
#
loop_
_entity.id
_entity.type
_entity.pdbx_description
1 polymer ?
#
loop_
_entity_poly.entity_id
_entity_poly.type
_entity_poly.pdbx_seq_one_letter_code
_entity_poly.pdbx_strand_id
1 'polypeptide(L)'
;MAPRSHIASKSVNHHCPGASVWIGDIPPGNCDHGYIQIPGRAIKSCKKHNMACPGGCQRVCLKNQQGCTSCINKWEREAAQARKQKEQDRKDAEKNPWKEWYDSGSNRSPNVVIMFCKVP
;
A
#
# COMPACT_ATOMS: atom_id res chain seq x y z
N MET A 1 -29.43 -5.52 39.37
CA MET A 1 -29.67 -5.38 37.92
C MET A 1 -29.91 -3.90 37.65
N ALA A 2 -28.92 -3.19 37.08
CA ALA A 2 -29.04 -1.75 36.80
C ALA A 2 -29.74 -1.52 35.45
N PRO A 3 -30.60 -0.49 35.31
CA PRO A 3 -31.33 -0.25 34.07
C PRO A 3 -30.37 0.20 32.96
N ARG A 4 -30.44 -0.49 31.82
CA ARG A 4 -29.79 -0.09 30.57
C ARG A 4 -30.53 1.13 30.03
N SER A 5 -30.02 2.31 30.36
CA SER A 5 -30.43 3.57 29.75
C SER A 5 -30.09 3.54 28.26
N HIS A 6 -31.06 3.18 27.42
CA HIS A 6 -31.00 3.43 25.98
C HIS A 6 -31.14 4.94 25.75
N ILE A 7 -30.04 5.68 25.93
CA ILE A 7 -29.93 7.04 25.43
C ILE A 7 -29.91 6.92 23.91
N ALA A 8 -31.04 7.25 23.29
CA ALA A 8 -31.11 7.50 21.86
C ALA A 8 -30.15 8.66 21.54
N SER A 9 -28.90 8.34 21.22
CA SER A 9 -27.96 9.30 20.69
C SER A 9 -28.52 9.77 19.36
N LYS A 10 -29.07 10.99 19.33
CA LYS A 10 -29.16 11.76 18.09
C LYS A 10 -27.77 11.66 17.46
N SER A 11 -27.64 10.86 16.42
CA SER A 11 -26.40 10.76 15.68
C SER A 11 -26.17 12.14 15.09
N VAL A 12 -25.37 12.96 15.76
CA VAL A 12 -24.72 14.09 15.12
C VAL A 12 -23.98 13.42 13.97
N ASN A 13 -24.45 13.62 12.74
CA ASN A 13 -23.86 12.97 11.58
C ASN A 13 -22.42 13.44 11.51
N HIS A 14 -21.53 12.63 12.07
CA HIS A 14 -20.14 12.97 12.21
C HIS A 14 -19.48 12.65 10.87
N HIS A 15 -18.97 13.68 10.23
CA HIS A 15 -18.38 13.59 8.90
C HIS A 15 -17.02 12.85 8.88
N CYS A 16 -16.51 12.40 10.03
CA CYS A 16 -15.29 11.61 10.13
C CYS A 16 -15.39 10.49 11.19
N PRO A 17 -14.76 9.33 10.97
CA PRO A 17 -14.67 8.25 11.96
C PRO A 17 -14.09 8.68 13.31
N GLY A 18 -13.17 9.65 13.30
CA GLY A 18 -12.51 10.18 14.51
C GLY A 18 -13.44 10.86 15.52
N ALA A 19 -14.73 11.00 15.24
CA ALA A 19 -15.68 11.40 16.26
C ALA A 19 -15.88 10.32 17.33
N SER A 20 -15.82 9.04 16.94
CA SER A 20 -16.15 7.92 17.81
C SER A 20 -14.94 7.05 18.17
N VAL A 21 -13.85 7.13 17.40
CA VAL A 21 -12.67 6.27 17.59
C VAL A 21 -11.37 7.08 17.59
N TRP A 22 -10.34 6.50 18.19
CA TRP A 22 -8.97 7.01 18.14
C TRP A 22 -8.39 6.88 16.73
N ILE A 23 -7.68 7.92 16.28
CA ILE A 23 -7.03 7.96 14.96
C ILE A 23 -5.53 8.10 15.19
N GLY A 24 -4.83 6.96 15.35
CA GLY A 24 -3.47 6.97 15.88
C GLY A 24 -3.48 7.55 17.30
N ASP A 25 -2.65 8.55 17.55
CA ASP A 25 -2.57 9.24 18.84
C ASP A 25 -3.61 10.38 19.00
N ILE A 26 -4.47 10.58 18.01
CA ILE A 26 -5.47 11.66 18.03
C ILE A 26 -6.75 11.17 18.73
N PRO A 27 -7.16 11.79 19.86
CA PRO A 27 -8.32 11.34 20.63
C PRO A 27 -9.64 11.54 19.88
N PRO A 28 -10.68 10.75 20.21
CA PRO A 28 -12.01 10.93 19.66
C PRO A 28 -12.63 12.29 20.06
N GLY A 29 -13.70 12.68 19.38
CA GLY A 29 -14.44 13.91 19.68
C GLY A 29 -13.71 15.21 19.29
N ASN A 30 -14.31 16.36 19.70
CA ASN A 30 -13.89 17.71 19.33
C ASN A 30 -13.71 17.89 17.80
N CYS A 31 -14.65 17.35 17.03
CA CYS A 31 -14.63 17.45 15.59
C CYS A 31 -15.06 18.85 15.16
N ASP A 32 -14.12 19.61 14.61
CA ASP A 32 -14.39 20.87 13.92
C ASP A 32 -14.33 20.68 12.41
N HIS A 33 -15.27 21.29 11.70
CA HIS A 33 -15.33 21.25 10.25
C HIS A 33 -14.49 22.37 9.66
N GLY A 34 -13.66 22.00 8.69
CA GLY A 34 -12.92 22.93 7.86
C GLY A 34 -12.99 22.52 6.41
N TYR A 35 -12.30 23.29 5.59
CA TYR A 35 -12.07 22.94 4.20
C TYR A 35 -10.62 22.53 4.04
N ILE A 36 -10.40 21.37 3.45
CA ILE A 36 -9.07 20.92 3.02
C ILE A 36 -8.97 21.24 1.53
N GLN A 37 -7.95 22.02 1.20
CA GLN A 37 -7.67 22.39 -0.18
C GLN A 37 -6.94 21.26 -0.88
N ILE A 38 -7.51 20.84 -2.00
CA ILE A 38 -6.93 19.86 -2.91
C ILE A 38 -6.95 20.45 -4.33
N PRO A 39 -6.14 19.95 -5.26
CA PRO A 39 -6.10 20.49 -6.62
C PRO A 39 -7.52 20.56 -7.23
N GLY A 40 -7.96 21.76 -7.58
CA GLY A 40 -9.24 22.02 -8.24
C GLY A 40 -10.49 22.07 -7.35
N ARG A 41 -10.42 21.80 -6.04
CA ARG A 41 -11.60 21.91 -5.15
C ARG A 41 -11.27 22.03 -3.65
N ALA A 42 -12.23 22.53 -2.89
CA ALA A 42 -12.20 22.50 -1.42
C ALA A 42 -13.14 21.40 -0.92
N ILE A 43 -12.64 20.47 -0.09
CA ILE A 43 -13.49 19.43 0.52
C ILE A 43 -13.76 19.77 1.98
N LYS A 44 -15.03 19.81 2.37
CA LYS A 44 -15.42 19.93 3.79
C LYS A 44 -15.00 18.67 4.54
N SER A 45 -14.20 18.82 5.58
CA SER A 45 -13.64 17.71 6.34
C SER A 45 -13.31 18.07 7.78
N CYS A 46 -13.07 17.08 8.63
CA CYS A 46 -12.63 17.32 10.00
C CYS A 46 -11.18 17.82 10.03
N LYS A 47 -10.93 19.01 10.59
CA LYS A 47 -9.57 19.58 10.70
C LYS A 47 -8.65 18.74 11.60
N LYS A 48 -9.24 18.05 12.58
CA LYS A 48 -8.52 17.28 13.59
C LYS A 48 -8.07 15.93 13.06
N HIS A 49 -8.98 15.15 12.48
CA HIS A 49 -8.71 13.74 12.12
C HIS A 49 -8.36 13.53 10.66
N ASN A 50 -8.68 14.47 9.78
CA ASN A 50 -8.49 14.32 8.34
C ASN A 50 -7.35 15.21 7.81
N MET A 51 -6.76 14.80 6.69
CA MET A 51 -5.75 15.54 5.95
C MET A 51 -5.91 15.33 4.43
N ALA A 52 -5.30 16.22 3.64
CA ALA A 52 -5.14 15.99 2.22
C ALA A 52 -4.35 14.69 1.99
N CYS A 53 -4.69 13.96 0.93
CA CYS A 53 -4.00 12.74 0.56
C CYS A 53 -2.51 13.02 0.29
N PRO A 54 -1.57 12.41 1.03
CA PRO A 54 -0.14 12.62 0.84
C PRO A 54 0.34 12.12 -0.53
N GLY A 55 -0.37 11.15 -1.12
CA GLY A 55 -0.14 10.70 -2.51
C GLY A 55 -0.57 11.71 -3.59
N GLY A 56 -0.88 12.96 -3.22
CA GLY A 56 -1.30 14.02 -4.15
C GLY A 56 -2.68 13.81 -4.79
N CYS A 57 -3.40 12.78 -4.34
CA CYS A 57 -4.70 12.46 -4.89
C CYS A 57 -5.74 13.49 -4.40
N GLN A 58 -6.72 13.84 -5.23
CA GLN A 58 -7.79 14.81 -4.92
C GLN A 58 -8.81 14.26 -3.90
N ARG A 59 -8.35 13.59 -2.84
CA ARG A 59 -9.13 12.96 -1.78
C ARG A 59 -8.56 13.33 -0.42
N VAL A 60 -9.31 12.97 0.61
CA VAL A 60 -8.97 13.16 2.01
C VAL A 60 -8.68 11.81 2.66
N CYS A 61 -7.73 11.77 3.58
CA CYS A 61 -7.34 10.58 4.35
C CYS A 61 -7.40 10.91 5.84
N LEU A 62 -7.44 9.87 6.68
CA LEU A 62 -7.18 10.04 8.11
C LEU A 62 -5.69 10.38 8.31
N LYS A 63 -5.38 11.20 9.32
CA LYS A 63 -3.99 11.65 9.59
C LYS A 63 -3.02 10.53 9.94
N ASN A 64 -3.52 9.41 10.46
CA ASN A 64 -2.71 8.22 10.76
C ASN A 64 -2.54 7.29 9.54
N GLN A 65 -3.19 7.57 8.41
CA GLN A 65 -3.08 6.74 7.21
C GLN A 65 -2.00 7.28 6.27
N GLN A 66 -1.21 6.36 5.73
CA GLN A 66 -0.19 6.65 4.72
C GLN A 66 -0.76 7.17 3.38
N GLY A 67 -2.05 7.00 3.13
CA GLY A 67 -2.70 7.41 1.88
C GLY A 67 -4.18 7.09 1.89
N CYS A 68 -4.91 7.56 0.88
CA CYS A 68 -6.33 7.19 0.75
C CYS A 68 -6.43 5.75 0.25
N THR A 69 -7.59 5.11 0.43
CA THR A 69 -7.84 3.73 -0.05
C THR A 69 -7.42 3.53 -1.51
N SER A 70 -7.65 4.50 -2.38
CA SER A 70 -7.24 4.40 -3.79
C SER A 70 -5.73 4.40 -3.99
N CYS A 71 -4.99 5.18 -3.21
CA CYS A 71 -3.52 5.20 -3.27
C CYS A 71 -2.94 3.93 -2.67
N ILE A 72 -3.47 3.48 -1.54
CA ILE A 72 -3.08 2.22 -0.91
C ILE A 72 -3.27 1.06 -1.89
N ASN A 73 -4.44 0.92 -2.50
CA ASN A 73 -4.71 -0.13 -3.48
C ASN A 73 -3.83 -0.02 -4.74
N LYS A 74 -3.38 1.19 -5.11
CA LYS A 74 -2.42 1.38 -6.21
C LYS A 74 -1.06 0.81 -5.81
N TRP A 75 -0.53 1.24 -4.67
CA TRP A 75 0.77 0.79 -4.16
C TRP A 75 0.80 -0.72 -3.92
N GLU A 76 -0.27 -1.30 -3.39
CA GLU A 76 -0.38 -2.75 -3.21
C GLU A 76 -0.35 -3.51 -4.54
N ARG A 77 -1.01 -2.99 -5.57
CA ARG A 77 -0.98 -3.59 -6.93
C ARG A 77 0.42 -3.50 -7.55
N GLU A 78 1.07 -2.34 -7.44
CA GLU A 78 2.45 -2.15 -7.92
C GLU A 78 3.42 -3.09 -7.20
N ALA A 79 3.31 -3.20 -5.87
CA ALA A 79 4.12 -4.14 -5.09
C ALA A 79 3.83 -5.60 -5.48
N ALA A 80 2.58 -5.96 -5.73
CA ALA A 80 2.22 -7.30 -6.18
C ALA A 80 2.80 -7.62 -7.58
N GLN A 81 2.78 -6.66 -8.51
CA GLN A 81 3.40 -6.81 -9.83
C GLN A 81 4.92 -6.97 -9.72
N ALA A 82 5.58 -6.15 -8.90
CA ALA A 82 7.03 -6.26 -8.67
C ALA A 82 7.42 -7.63 -8.09
N ARG A 83 6.63 -8.16 -7.15
CA ARG A 83 6.83 -9.53 -6.62
C ARG A 83 6.66 -10.60 -7.69
N LYS A 84 5.63 -10.48 -8.55
CA LYS A 84 5.40 -11.41 -9.65
C LYS A 84 6.54 -11.39 -10.67
N GLN A 85 7.07 -10.21 -11.01
CA GLN A 85 8.19 -10.09 -11.93
C GLN A 85 9.44 -10.76 -11.37
N LYS A 86 9.82 -10.46 -10.12
CA LYS A 86 10.97 -11.10 -9.47
C LYS A 86 10.87 -12.63 -9.42
N GLU A 87 9.67 -13.14 -9.17
CA GLU A 87 9.42 -14.58 -9.15
C GLU A 87 9.52 -15.21 -10.54
N GLN A 88 9.05 -14.50 -11.57
CA GLN A 88 9.19 -14.94 -12.96
C GLN A 88 10.66 -14.96 -13.38
N ASP A 89 11.41 -13.89 -13.09
CA ASP A 89 12.84 -13.81 -13.37
C ASP A 89 13.62 -14.95 -12.69
N ARG A 90 13.27 -15.25 -11.42
CA ARG A 90 13.84 -16.39 -10.69
C ARG A 90 13.54 -17.73 -11.37
N LYS A 91 12.29 -17.96 -11.77
CA LYS A 91 11.88 -19.19 -12.45
C LYS A 91 12.54 -19.34 -13.83
N ASP A 92 12.72 -18.24 -14.55
CA ASP A 92 13.35 -18.26 -15.86
C ASP A 92 14.86 -18.54 -15.74
N ALA A 93 15.51 -18.03 -14.69
CA ALA A 93 16.89 -18.40 -14.35
C ALA A 93 17.02 -19.89 -13.96
N GLU A 94 16.07 -20.44 -13.18
CA GLU A 94 16.09 -21.85 -12.76
C GLU A 94 15.80 -22.83 -13.90
N LYS A 95 14.91 -22.48 -14.85
CA LYS A 95 14.52 -23.38 -15.95
C LYS A 95 15.61 -23.61 -16.98
N ASN A 96 16.58 -22.71 -17.10
CA ASN A 96 17.68 -22.88 -18.02
C ASN A 96 18.96 -22.26 -17.44
N PRO A 97 19.62 -22.96 -16.49
CA PRO A 97 20.86 -22.47 -15.87
C PRO A 97 22.00 -22.28 -16.88
N TRP A 98 21.84 -22.82 -18.09
CA TRP A 98 22.79 -22.71 -19.20
C TRP A 98 22.29 -21.76 -20.30
N LYS A 99 21.26 -20.94 -20.04
CA LYS A 99 20.74 -20.01 -21.04
C LYS A 99 21.80 -19.03 -21.51
N GLU A 100 22.58 -18.44 -20.61
CA GLU A 100 23.75 -17.61 -20.97
C GLU A 100 24.79 -18.38 -21.78
N TRP A 101 25.01 -19.66 -21.45
CA TRP A 101 25.94 -20.51 -22.20
C TRP A 101 25.48 -20.71 -23.64
N TYR A 102 24.20 -21.02 -23.87
CA TYR A 102 23.65 -21.18 -25.22
C TYR A 102 23.51 -19.85 -25.98
N ASP A 103 23.15 -18.76 -25.30
CA ASP A 103 23.02 -17.43 -25.89
C ASP A 103 24.40 -16.79 -26.21
N SER A 104 25.50 -17.29 -25.63
CA SER A 104 26.87 -16.87 -25.95
C SER A 104 27.39 -17.37 -27.32
N GLY A 105 26.61 -18.18 -28.03
CA GLY A 105 27.03 -18.83 -29.26
C GLY A 105 27.96 -20.03 -29.05
N SER A 106 27.96 -20.61 -27.84
CA SER A 106 28.74 -21.81 -27.53
C SER A 106 28.08 -23.07 -28.10
N ASN A 107 28.81 -23.78 -28.95
CA ASN A 107 28.34 -25.02 -29.59
C ASN A 107 28.63 -26.26 -28.71
N ARG A 108 29.23 -26.08 -27.53
CA ARG A 108 29.72 -27.17 -26.68
C ARG A 108 28.69 -27.48 -25.60
N SER A 109 28.53 -28.76 -25.25
CA SER A 109 27.69 -29.13 -24.10
C SER A 109 28.29 -28.55 -22.81
N PRO A 110 27.52 -27.83 -21.97
CA PRO A 110 28.03 -27.22 -20.75
C PRO A 110 28.62 -28.23 -19.76
N ASN A 111 28.17 -29.50 -19.83
CA ASN A 111 28.66 -30.57 -18.98
C ASN A 111 30.11 -31.02 -19.30
N VAL A 112 30.59 -30.72 -20.51
CA VAL A 112 31.95 -31.10 -20.96
C VAL A 112 33.02 -30.15 -20.40
N VAL A 113 32.65 -28.90 -20.09
CA VAL A 113 33.63 -27.87 -19.66
C VAL A 113 33.93 -27.96 -18.16
N ILE A 114 32.95 -28.37 -17.34
CA ILE A 114 33.15 -28.56 -15.90
C ILE A 114 34.10 -29.73 -15.61
N MET A 115 34.16 -30.74 -16.48
CA MET A 115 35.08 -31.88 -16.33
C MET A 115 36.56 -31.52 -16.49
N PHE A 116 36.89 -30.41 -17.17
CA PHE A 116 38.29 -30.00 -17.40
C PHE A 116 38.82 -29.00 -16.34
N CYS A 117 37.98 -28.49 -15.44
CA CYS A 117 38.42 -27.61 -14.35
C CYS A 117 38.71 -28.33 -13.02
N LYS A 118 38.50 -29.66 -12.96
CA LYS A 118 39.08 -30.52 -11.92
C LYS A 118 40.39 -31.10 -12.43
N VAL A 119 41.41 -30.26 -12.53
CA VAL A 119 42.80 -30.73 -12.56
C VAL A 119 43.26 -30.77 -11.09
N PRO A 120 43.87 -31.89 -10.63
CA PRO A 120 44.13 -32.20 -9.22
C PRO A 120 44.92 -31.17 -8.43
#